data_AF-A0A368DB31-F1
#
_entry.id   AF-A0A368DB31-F1
#
_cell.length_a   1.000
_cell.length_b   1.000
_cell.length_c   1.000
_cell.angle_alpha   90.00
_cell.angle_beta   90.00
_cell.angle_gamma   90.00
#
_symmetry.space_group_name_H-M   'P 1'
#
loop_
_entity.id
_entity.type
_entity.pdbx_description
1 polymer ?
#
loop_
_entity_poly.entity_id
_entity_poly.type
_entity_poly.pdbx_seq_one_letter_code
_entity_poly.pdbx_strand_id
1 'polypeptide(L)' 'MDLNIIDFEKKLEKDFYNLNIEWLKKIFIVEKYDEEILSNSKKYIIDKGGEIFFAKTKDEIIGTVA' A
#
# COMPACT_ATOMS: atom_id res chain seq x y z
N MET A 1 -17.79 -8.11 -12.69
CA MET A 1 -17.13 -7.58 -11.49
C MET A 1 -16.00 -6.72 -12.02
N ASP A 2 -16.15 -5.40 -11.92
CA ASP A 2 -15.20 -4.48 -12.54
C ASP A 2 -14.02 -4.26 -11.60
N LEU A 3 -12.84 -4.60 -12.09
CA LEU A 3 -11.56 -4.44 -11.41
C LEU A 3 -10.75 -3.40 -12.17
N ASN A 4 -10.38 -2.32 -11.50
CA ASN A 4 -9.51 -1.30 -12.04
C ASN A 4 -8.18 -1.30 -11.31
N ILE A 5 -7.08 -1.12 -12.04
CA ILE A 5 -5.79 -0.81 -11.47
C ILE A 5 -5.62 0.71 -11.51
N ILE A 6 -5.33 1.31 -10.36
CA ILE A 6 -5.11 2.75 -10.23
C ILE A 6 -3.74 3.02 -9.61
N ASP A 7 -3.16 4.14 -10.00
CA ASP A 7 -1.86 4.59 -9.50
C ASP A 7 -1.96 5.12 -8.07
N PHE A 8 -0.80 5.33 -7.45
CA PHE A 8 -0.70 5.97 -6.15
C PHE A 8 -1.30 7.38 -6.14
N GLU A 9 -2.20 7.60 -5.20
CA GLU A 9 -2.63 8.90 -4.77
C GLU A 9 -2.44 9.02 -3.26
N LYS A 10 -2.08 10.21 -2.77
CA LYS A 10 -1.85 10.43 -1.32
C LYS A 10 -3.03 9.98 -0.44
N LYS A 11 -4.27 10.05 -0.96
CA LYS A 11 -5.48 9.58 -0.26
C LYS A 11 -5.48 8.07 0.02
N LEU A 12 -4.74 7.28 -0.77
CA LEU A 12 -4.65 5.81 -0.68
C LEU A 12 -3.51 5.34 0.23
N GLU A 13 -2.74 6.25 0.84
CA GLU A 13 -1.61 5.89 1.71
C GLU A 13 -2.06 5.05 2.92
N LYS A 14 -3.26 5.33 3.44
CA LYS A 14 -3.83 4.53 4.53
C LYS A 14 -4.22 3.13 4.08
N ASP A 15 -4.76 2.98 2.86
CA ASP A 15 -5.08 1.68 2.29
C ASP A 15 -3.81 0.85 2.06
N PHE A 16 -2.74 1.49 1.57
CA PHE A 16 -1.43 0.88 1.42
C PHE A 16 -0.90 0.34 2.75
N TYR A 17 -0.92 1.16 3.80
CA TYR A 17 -0.49 0.76 5.13
C TYR A 17 -1.31 -0.42 5.65
N ASN A 18 -2.64 -0.29 5.65
CA ASN A 18 -3.53 -1.28 6.24
C ASN A 18 -3.40 -2.65 5.56
N LEU A 19 -3.38 -2.69 4.23
CA LEU A 19 -3.26 -3.94 3.50
C LEU A 19 -1.92 -4.61 3.78
N ASN A 20 -0.80 -3.88 3.68
CA ASN A 20 0.52 -4.48 3.89
C ASN A 20 0.78 -4.87 5.34
N ILE A 21 0.36 -4.07 6.32
CA ILE A 21 0.59 -4.39 7.73
C ILE A 21 -0.22 -5.61 8.17
N GLU A 22 -1.44 -5.80 7.64
CA GLU A 22 -2.24 -7.00 7.89
C GLU A 22 -1.59 -8.25 7.30
N TRP A 23 -1.00 -8.16 6.11
CA TRP A 23 -0.21 -9.25 5.53
C TRP A 23 1.02 -9.54 6.40
N LEU A 24 1.85 -8.53 6.71
CA LEU A 24 3.05 -8.73 7.52
C LEU A 24 2.74 -9.38 8.86
N LYS A 25 1.74 -8.90 9.60
CA LYS A 25 1.36 -9.48 10.91
C LYS A 25 0.92 -10.94 10.85
N LYS A 26 0.45 -11.44 9.71
CA LYS A 26 -0.01 -12.83 9.55
C LYS A 26 1.14 -13.82 9.32
N ILE A 27 2.22 -13.37 8.69
CA ILE A 27 3.28 -14.25 8.18
C ILE A 27 4.69 -13.88 8.66
N PHE A 28 4.88 -12.70 9.24
CA PHE A 28 6.17 -12.18 9.72
C PHE A 28 6.05 -11.45 11.07
N ILE A 29 7.20 -11.21 11.70
CA ILE A 29 7.32 -10.26 12.82
C ILE A 29 7.47 -8.87 12.20
N VAL A 30 6.59 -7.95 12.56
CA VAL A 30 6.67 -6.55 12.10
C VAL A 30 7.81 -5.84 12.83
N GLU A 31 8.73 -5.29 12.06
CA GLU A 31 9.79 -4.44 12.57
C GLU A 31 9.38 -2.96 12.53
N LYS A 32 10.04 -2.14 13.36
CA LYS A 32 9.79 -0.69 13.37
C LYS A 32 10.03 -0.04 12.00
N TYR A 33 10.97 -0.57 11.23
CA TYR A 33 11.28 -0.05 9.90
C TYR A 33 10.18 -0.33 8.88
N ASP A 34 9.49 -1.48 9.00
CA ASP A 34 8.31 -1.79 8.17
C ASP A 34 7.22 -0.74 8.39
N GLU A 35 6.89 -0.45 9.65
CA GLU A 35 5.89 0.57 9.97
C GLU A 35 6.29 1.95 9.44
N GLU A 36 7.58 2.29 9.48
CA GLU A 36 8.09 3.56 9.00
C GLU A 36 7.93 3.71 7.48
N ILE A 37 8.29 2.67 6.71
CA ILE A 37 8.11 2.63 5.26
C ILE A 37 6.63 2.71 4.91
N LEU A 38 5.81 1.83 5.51
CA LEU A 38 4.38 1.74 5.20
C LEU A 38 3.64 3.05 5.52
N SER A 39 4.04 3.75 6.59
CA SER A 39 3.41 5.03 6.99
C SER A 39 3.91 6.25 6.19
N ASN A 40 5.00 6.11 5.43
CA ASN A 40 5.61 7.19 4.64
C ASN A 40 5.95 6.71 3.23
N SER A 41 5.02 5.97 2.63
CA SER A 41 5.17 5.29 1.33
C SER A 41 5.59 6.25 0.22
N LYS A 42 5.07 7.48 0.21
CA LYS A 42 5.48 8.51 -0.75
C LYS A 42 6.99 8.80 -0.65
N LYS A 43 7.51 9.01 0.55
CA LYS A 43 8.94 9.34 0.78
C LYS A 43 9.84 8.16 0.45
N TYR A 44 9.44 6.96 0.85
CA TYR A 44 10.31 5.79 0.77
C TYR A 44 10.26 5.05 -0.56
N ILE A 45 9.18 5.21 -1.34
CA ILE A 45 8.94 4.47 -2.60
C ILE A 45 8.80 5.46 -3.76
N ILE A 46 7.76 6.30 -3.76
CA ILE A 46 7.42 7.18 -4.89
C ILE A 46 8.53 8.21 -5.17
N ASP A 47 9.00 8.92 -4.15
CA ASP A 47 10.03 9.96 -4.29
C ASP A 47 11.39 9.39 -4.69
N LYS A 48 11.56 8.06 -4.65
CA LYS A 48 12.74 7.33 -5.12
C LYS A 48 12.58 6.77 -6.54
N GLY A 49 11.47 7.07 -7.22
CA GLY A 49 11.16 6.57 -8.56
C GLY A 49 10.52 5.18 -8.57
N GLY A 50 10.09 4.66 -7.42
CA GLY A 50 9.24 3.47 -7.36
C GLY A 50 7.77 3.80 -7.65
N GLU A 51 6.96 2.77 -7.85
CA GLU A 51 5.54 2.90 -8.15
C GLU A 51 4.72 2.09 -7.14
N ILE A 52 3.50 2.51 -6.87
CA ILE A 52 2.55 1.74 -6.07
C ILE A 52 1.25 1.65 -6.86
N PHE A 53 0.76 0.43 -7.05
CA PHE A 53 -0.51 0.17 -7.73
C PHE A 53 -1.55 -0.34 -6.75
N PHE A 54 -2.82 -0.07 -7.06
CA PHE A 54 -3.95 -0.50 -6.27
C PHE A 54 -4.99 -1.20 -7.13
N ALA A 55 -5.49 -2.33 -6.61
CA ALA A 55 -6.65 -3.02 -7.15
C ALA A 55 -7.93 -2.42 -6.52
N LYS A 56 -8.78 -1.79 -7.34
CA LYS A 56 -10.04 -1.17 -6.91
C LYS A 56 -11.24 -1.88 -7.54
N THR A 57 -12.22 -2.24 -6.71
CA THR A 57 -13.53 -2.75 -7.13
C THR A 57 -14.61 -1.85 -6.54
N LYS A 58 -15.55 -1.38 -7.38
CA LYS A 58 -16.54 -0.37 -6.99
C LYS A 58 -15.85 0.86 -6.37
N ASP A 59 -15.93 1.02 -5.05
CA ASP A 59 -15.30 2.09 -4.27
C ASP A 59 -14.34 1.60 -3.18
N GLU A 60 -13.94 0.33 -3.25
CA GLU A 60 -13.08 -0.31 -2.26
C GLU A 60 -11.73 -0.71 -2.86
N ILE A 61 -10.67 -0.44 -2.11
CA ILE A 61 -9.32 -0.92 -2.41
C ILE A 61 -9.17 -2.31 -1.79
N ILE A 62 -8.89 -3.31 -2.63
CA ILE A 62 -8.83 -4.72 -2.22
C ILE A 62 -7.42 -5.30 -2.30
N GLY A 63 -6.46 -4.54 -2.81
CA GLY A 63 -5.09 -5.00 -2.97
C GLY A 63 -4.16 -3.86 -3.37
N THR A 64 -2.88 -4.07 -3.10
CA THR A 64 -1.82 -3.13 -3.46
C THR A 64 -0.50 -3.87 -3.69
N VAL A 65 0.38 -3.26 -4.48
CA VAL A 65 1.76 -3.71 -4.70
C VAL A 65 2.64 -2.48 -4.89
N ALA A 66 3.86 -2.55 -4.38
CA ALA A 66 4.90 -1.54 -4.49
C ALA A 66 6.24 -2.17 -4.90
#